data_AF-W2TJ32-F1
#
_entry.id   AF-W2TJ32-F1
#
_cell.length_a   1.000
_cell.length_b   1.000
_cell.length_c   1.000
_cell.angle_alpha   90.00
_cell.angle_beta   90.00
_cell.angle_gamma   90.00
#
_symmetry.space_group_name_H-M   'P 1'
#
loop_
_entity.id
_entity.type
_entity.pdbx_description
1 polymer ?
#
loop_
_entity_poly.entity_id
_entity_poly.type
_entity_poly.pdbx_seq_one_letter_code
_entity_poly.pdbx_strand_id
1 'polypeptide(L)'
;MEYVDNTELRHIHHNVTPNELSEALRAIAYIEAKSLQLSDEEKKKLASNPIPIIYSPWINADNVPKMFHDMYTASEELKASGEVLEKMADELILLELTSTMNEELGMKDVLVHGDLWPANLLWKKTLNEMKLNKILDYQASLAHFGCAAVDHSRLLITTLSCKDRRENWEQLLEEFHGYLNHYCEEELPFTLEQLKESYRRLFPLAGVLLLDVFDPVAKVASQNLPDEEKAAVRSVLMEKTVALFEDMLFYAKRNREIRKNIGK
;
A
#
# COMPACT_ATOMS: atom_id res chain seq x y z
N MET A 1 1.63 19.24 15.28
CA MET A 1 1.01 19.38 13.94
C MET A 1 0.68 20.84 13.73
N GLU A 2 1.16 21.43 12.63
CA GLU A 2 0.75 22.75 12.16
C GLU A 2 -0.65 22.63 11.53
N TYR A 3 -1.57 23.53 11.87
CA TYR A 3 -2.89 23.57 11.25
C TYR A 3 -2.78 24.06 9.81
N VAL A 4 -3.45 23.37 8.88
CA VAL A 4 -3.46 23.73 7.45
C VAL A 4 -4.87 24.14 7.06
N ASP A 5 -5.04 25.40 6.69
CA ASP A 5 -6.32 25.96 6.24
C ASP A 5 -6.76 25.39 4.88
N ASN A 6 -8.08 25.23 4.70
CA ASN A 6 -8.71 24.83 3.44
C ASN A 6 -8.28 23.46 2.88
N THR A 7 -8.00 22.49 3.76
CA THR A 7 -7.75 21.10 3.37
C THR A 7 -8.88 20.15 3.76
N GLU A 8 -9.09 19.12 2.94
CA GLU A 8 -10.06 18.05 3.15
C GLU A 8 -9.31 16.72 3.35
N LEU A 9 -9.74 15.96 4.35
CA LEU A 9 -9.28 14.59 4.60
C LEU A 9 -10.19 13.62 3.85
N ARG A 10 -9.59 12.73 3.05
CA ARG A 10 -10.31 11.61 2.44
C ARG A 10 -10.16 10.38 3.32
N HIS A 11 -11.27 9.68 3.56
CA HIS A 11 -11.28 8.40 4.25
C HIS A 11 -11.10 7.25 3.27
N ILE A 12 -10.86 6.06 3.79
CA ILE A 12 -10.60 4.84 3.01
C ILE A 12 -11.75 4.39 2.09
N HIS A 13 -12.98 4.84 2.37
CA HIS A 13 -14.15 4.60 1.52
C HIS A 13 -14.33 5.67 0.43
N HIS A 14 -13.56 6.77 0.46
CA HIS A 14 -13.54 7.76 -0.62
C HIS A 14 -12.53 7.32 -1.68
N ASN A 15 -13.03 6.77 -2.78
CA ASN A 15 -12.19 6.44 -3.92
C ASN A 15 -11.67 7.72 -4.57
N VAL A 16 -10.37 7.74 -4.85
CA VAL A 16 -9.75 8.77 -5.71
C VAL A 16 -9.63 8.21 -7.12
N THR A 17 -9.73 9.08 -8.12
CA THR A 17 -9.50 8.66 -9.51
C THR A 17 -8.01 8.45 -9.78
N PRO A 18 -7.62 7.63 -10.78
CA PRO A 18 -6.21 7.51 -11.20
C PRO A 18 -5.54 8.87 -11.44
N ASN A 19 -6.25 9.80 -12.10
CA ASN A 19 -5.73 11.14 -12.38
C ASN A 19 -5.48 11.97 -11.11
N GLU A 20 -6.39 11.92 -10.13
CA GLU A 20 -6.19 12.60 -8.84
C GLU A 20 -4.98 12.02 -8.08
N LEU A 21 -4.72 10.72 -8.23
CA LEU A 21 -3.60 10.05 -7.56
C LEU A 21 -2.23 10.46 -8.15
N SER A 22 -2.19 10.92 -9.40
CA SER A 22 -0.94 11.30 -10.08
C SER A 22 -0.15 12.38 -9.31
N GLU A 23 -0.82 13.31 -8.60
CA GLU A 23 -0.12 14.29 -7.77
C GLU A 23 0.55 13.68 -6.53
N ALA A 24 -0.07 12.65 -5.92
CA ALA A 24 0.54 11.88 -4.83
C ALA A 24 1.76 11.11 -5.33
N LEU A 25 1.64 10.44 -6.48
CA LEU A 25 2.76 9.74 -7.12
C LEU A 25 3.92 10.69 -7.43
N ARG A 26 3.63 11.88 -7.98
CA ARG A 26 4.65 12.91 -8.24
C ARG A 26 5.35 13.36 -6.95
N ALA A 27 4.61 13.58 -5.87
CA ALA A 27 5.19 14.00 -4.60
C ALA A 27 6.07 12.91 -3.97
N ILE A 28 5.63 11.64 -4.00
CA ILE A 28 6.41 10.49 -3.52
C ILE A 28 7.68 10.35 -4.36
N ALA A 29 7.57 10.41 -5.69
CA ALA A 29 8.71 10.33 -6.60
C ALA A 29 9.75 11.42 -6.33
N TYR A 30 9.31 12.64 -6.04
CA TYR A 30 10.20 13.73 -5.63
C TYR A 30 10.91 13.41 -4.30
N ILE A 31 10.19 12.92 -3.30
CA ILE A 31 10.77 12.56 -1.99
C ILE A 31 11.77 11.41 -2.12
N GLU A 32 11.41 10.35 -2.84
CA GLU A 32 12.30 9.22 -3.11
C GLU A 32 13.56 9.68 -3.85
N ALA A 33 13.43 10.48 -4.93
CA ALA A 33 14.57 11.04 -5.66
C ALA A 33 15.50 11.87 -4.77
N LYS A 34 14.94 12.75 -3.92
CA LYS A 34 15.73 13.58 -3.01
C LYS A 34 16.35 12.78 -1.88
N SER A 35 15.74 11.68 -1.46
CA SER A 35 16.32 10.80 -0.43
C SER A 35 17.62 10.12 -0.86
N LEU A 36 17.83 9.95 -2.17
CA LEU A 36 19.06 9.35 -2.72
C LEU A 36 20.29 10.23 -2.44
N GLN A 37 20.09 11.54 -2.35
CA GLN A 37 21.14 12.53 -2.10
C GLN A 37 21.59 12.58 -0.62
N LEU A 38 20.90 11.86 0.27
CA LEU A 38 21.28 11.79 1.68
C LEU A 38 22.55 10.95 1.87
N SER A 39 23.44 11.42 2.73
CA SER A 39 24.63 10.68 3.15
C SER A 39 24.27 9.46 4.00
N ASP A 40 25.17 8.47 4.06
CA ASP A 40 24.97 7.28 4.91
C ASP A 40 24.75 7.64 6.39
N GLU A 41 25.38 8.71 6.87
CA GLU A 41 25.17 9.20 8.24
C GLU A 41 23.76 9.77 8.46
N GLU A 42 23.19 10.42 7.45
CA GLU A 42 21.81 10.91 7.49
C GLU A 42 20.80 9.75 7.38
N LYS A 43 21.06 8.78 6.50
CA LYS A 43 20.21 7.58 6.36
C LYS A 43 20.15 6.79 7.67
N LYS A 44 21.27 6.68 8.38
CA LYS A 44 21.36 6.01 9.71
C LYS A 44 20.56 6.69 10.83
N LYS A 45 20.13 7.95 10.64
CA LYS A 45 19.27 8.64 11.63
C LYS A 45 17.82 8.18 11.55
N LEU A 46 17.41 7.59 10.42
CA LEU A 46 16.11 6.93 10.29
C LEU A 46 16.18 5.53 10.87
N ALA A 47 15.03 5.04 11.34
CA ALA A 47 14.94 3.67 11.83
C ALA A 47 15.25 2.69 10.70
N SER A 48 15.90 1.57 11.04
CA SER A 48 15.87 0.38 10.19
C SER A 48 14.42 -0.02 9.92
N ASN A 49 14.16 -0.70 8.80
CA ASN A 49 12.82 -1.14 8.45
C ASN A 49 12.08 -1.77 9.66
N PRO A 50 11.06 -1.08 10.18
CA PRO A 50 10.42 -1.44 11.44
C PRO A 50 9.26 -2.42 11.22
N ILE A 51 8.84 -2.67 9.97
CA ILE A 51 7.67 -3.48 9.63
C ILE A 51 7.78 -4.90 10.22
N PRO A 52 8.89 -5.66 10.06
CA PRO A 52 8.98 -7.01 10.62
C PRO A 52 8.82 -7.04 12.13
N ILE A 53 9.41 -6.06 12.84
CA ILE A 53 9.35 -5.99 14.30
C ILE A 53 7.95 -5.61 14.77
N ILE A 54 7.37 -4.55 14.18
CA ILE A 54 6.06 -4.04 14.59
C ILE A 54 4.96 -5.06 14.29
N TYR A 55 4.99 -5.71 13.11
CA TYR A 55 3.88 -6.55 12.68
C TYR A 55 4.01 -8.02 13.07
N SER A 56 5.20 -8.56 13.37
CA SER A 56 5.37 -9.99 13.73
C SER A 56 4.50 -10.52 14.89
N PRO A 57 4.11 -9.73 15.91
CA PRO A 57 3.20 -10.21 16.95
C PRO A 57 1.79 -10.56 16.43
N TRP A 58 1.36 -9.93 15.34
CA TRP A 58 0.02 -10.12 14.75
C TRP A 58 0.06 -10.88 13.44
N ILE A 59 1.06 -10.61 12.60
CA ILE A 59 1.23 -11.20 11.28
C ILE A 59 2.16 -12.40 11.40
N ASN A 60 1.58 -13.53 11.81
CA ASN A 60 2.26 -14.81 12.00
C ASN A 60 1.34 -15.99 11.67
N ALA A 61 1.94 -17.19 11.62
CA ALA A 61 1.27 -18.43 11.22
C ALA A 61 0.11 -18.85 12.14
N ASP A 62 0.06 -18.33 13.38
CA ASP A 62 -1.04 -18.64 14.30
C ASP A 62 -2.25 -17.71 14.12
N ASN A 63 -2.03 -16.50 13.63
CA ASN A 63 -3.03 -15.43 13.63
C ASN A 63 -3.62 -15.17 12.23
N VAL A 64 -2.80 -15.12 11.19
CA VAL A 64 -3.26 -14.78 9.83
C VAL A 64 -4.24 -15.82 9.25
N PRO A 65 -4.04 -17.15 9.41
CA PRO A 65 -5.07 -18.11 8.99
C PRO A 65 -6.41 -17.89 9.71
N LYS A 66 -6.37 -17.62 11.02
CA LYS A 66 -7.58 -17.35 11.82
C LYS A 66 -8.27 -16.07 11.36
N MET A 67 -7.52 -15.01 11.07
CA MET A 67 -8.06 -13.78 10.50
C MET A 67 -8.81 -14.06 9.20
N PHE A 68 -8.24 -14.82 8.26
CA PHE A 68 -8.96 -15.21 7.06
C PHE A 68 -10.22 -16.02 7.38
N HIS A 69 -10.11 -17.02 8.25
CA HIS A 69 -11.23 -17.86 8.69
C HIS A 69 -12.39 -17.05 9.24
N ASP A 70 -12.11 -16.13 10.17
CA ASP A 70 -13.11 -15.29 10.80
C ASP A 70 -13.78 -14.36 9.77
N MET A 71 -12.99 -13.76 8.89
CA MET A 71 -13.51 -12.85 7.85
C MET A 71 -14.44 -13.57 6.86
N TYR A 72 -14.03 -14.73 6.32
CA TYR A 72 -14.88 -15.42 5.33
C TYR A 72 -16.04 -16.18 5.97
N THR A 73 -15.96 -16.53 7.25
CA THR A 73 -17.11 -17.06 7.99
C THR A 73 -18.16 -15.98 8.25
N ALA A 74 -17.73 -14.72 8.40
CA ALA A 74 -18.61 -13.57 8.57
C ALA A 74 -19.24 -13.05 7.27
N SER A 75 -18.65 -13.33 6.10
CA SER A 75 -19.14 -12.88 4.79
C SER A 75 -18.95 -13.97 3.72
N GLU A 76 -20.06 -14.47 3.18
CA GLU A 76 -20.06 -15.54 2.17
C GLU A 76 -19.38 -15.09 0.87
N GLU A 77 -19.39 -13.79 0.57
CA GLU A 77 -18.69 -13.19 -0.58
C GLU A 77 -17.18 -13.42 -0.54
N LEU A 78 -16.59 -13.55 0.66
CA LEU A 78 -15.16 -13.77 0.83
C LEU A 78 -14.75 -15.24 0.76
N LYS A 79 -15.70 -16.18 0.88
CA LYS A 79 -15.43 -17.62 1.09
C LYS A 79 -14.58 -18.26 0.02
N ALA A 80 -14.90 -18.04 -1.25
CA ALA A 80 -14.19 -18.67 -2.37
C ALA A 80 -12.69 -18.34 -2.37
N SER A 81 -12.34 -17.09 -2.09
CA SER A 81 -10.94 -16.64 -1.96
C SER A 81 -10.36 -16.94 -0.58
N GLY A 82 -11.15 -16.76 0.48
CA GLY A 82 -10.74 -16.86 1.88
C GLY A 82 -10.31 -18.26 2.27
N GLU A 83 -11.05 -19.30 1.87
CA GLU A 83 -10.70 -20.69 2.14
C GLU A 83 -9.35 -21.08 1.49
N VAL A 84 -9.01 -20.46 0.37
CA VAL A 84 -7.73 -20.71 -0.31
C VAL A 84 -6.62 -19.89 0.34
N LEU A 85 -6.86 -18.62 0.65
CA LEU A 85 -5.91 -17.75 1.33
C LEU A 85 -5.53 -18.28 2.71
N GLU A 86 -6.48 -18.81 3.48
CA GLU A 86 -6.21 -19.47 4.77
C GLU A 86 -5.18 -20.59 4.61
N LYS A 87 -5.36 -21.47 3.61
CA LYS A 87 -4.44 -22.57 3.32
C LYS A 87 -3.09 -22.11 2.77
N MET A 88 -3.04 -20.89 2.24
CA MET A 88 -1.85 -20.28 1.66
C MET A 88 -1.15 -19.30 2.63
N ALA A 89 -1.66 -19.12 3.84
CA ALA A 89 -1.25 -18.04 4.74
C ALA A 89 0.27 -17.99 4.98
N ASP A 90 0.92 -19.13 5.18
CA ASP A 90 2.38 -19.22 5.38
C ASP A 90 3.19 -18.62 4.21
N GLU A 91 2.64 -18.62 2.99
CA GLU A 91 3.27 -18.02 1.82
C GLU A 91 3.04 -16.51 1.69
N LEU A 92 2.11 -15.96 2.49
CA LEU A 92 1.75 -14.54 2.52
C LEU A 92 2.44 -13.78 3.66
N ILE A 93 2.77 -14.47 4.75
CA ILE A 93 3.38 -13.92 5.98
C ILE A 93 4.90 -13.79 5.80
N LEU A 94 5.31 -13.05 4.77
CA LEU A 94 6.72 -12.90 4.41
C LEU A 94 7.20 -11.49 4.73
N LEU A 95 7.13 -11.10 6.01
CA LEU A 95 7.49 -9.76 6.48
C LEU A 95 8.88 -9.30 6.02
N GLU A 96 9.84 -10.23 5.96
CA GLU A 96 11.21 -9.97 5.48
C GLU A 96 11.27 -9.46 4.04
N LEU A 97 10.25 -9.71 3.20
CA LEU A 97 10.19 -9.14 1.85
C LEU A 97 10.28 -7.62 1.85
N THR A 98 9.83 -6.96 2.92
CA THR A 98 9.95 -5.50 3.03
C THR A 98 11.40 -5.02 3.15
N SER A 99 12.32 -5.92 3.54
CA SER A 99 13.76 -5.66 3.68
C SER A 99 14.59 -6.29 2.56
N THR A 100 14.22 -7.47 2.05
CA THR A 100 15.05 -8.24 1.11
C THR A 100 14.75 -7.97 -0.37
N MET A 101 13.56 -7.44 -0.70
CA MET A 101 13.10 -7.31 -2.09
C MET A 101 14.09 -6.56 -2.98
N ASN A 102 14.66 -5.47 -2.45
CA ASN A 102 15.55 -4.62 -3.23
C ASN A 102 16.84 -5.36 -3.58
N GLU A 103 17.44 -6.06 -2.61
CA GLU A 103 18.63 -6.89 -2.86
C GLU A 103 18.33 -7.99 -3.89
N GLU A 104 17.21 -8.70 -3.73
CA GLU A 104 16.80 -9.78 -4.63
C GLU A 104 16.56 -9.32 -6.08
N LEU A 105 16.10 -8.08 -6.27
CA LEU A 105 15.82 -7.51 -7.58
C LEU A 105 16.94 -6.63 -8.12
N GLY A 106 17.99 -6.34 -7.35
CA GLY A 106 19.06 -5.41 -7.73
C GLY A 106 18.60 -3.94 -7.75
N MET A 107 17.77 -3.55 -6.80
CA MET A 107 17.26 -2.18 -6.59
C MET A 107 18.04 -1.49 -5.46
N LYS A 108 18.05 -0.16 -5.45
CA LYS A 108 18.55 0.65 -4.33
C LYS A 108 17.40 0.99 -3.38
N ASP A 109 17.72 1.09 -2.08
CA ASP A 109 16.79 1.57 -1.08
C ASP A 109 16.47 3.05 -1.28
N VAL A 110 15.19 3.38 -1.17
CA VAL A 110 14.64 4.74 -1.20
C VAL A 110 13.94 5.04 0.13
N LEU A 111 13.70 6.32 0.42
CA LEU A 111 12.88 6.67 1.58
C LEU A 111 11.42 6.27 1.34
N VAL A 112 10.99 5.29 2.12
CA VAL A 112 9.62 4.79 2.19
C VAL A 112 8.92 5.46 3.36
N HIS A 113 7.70 5.92 3.16
CA HIS A 113 6.84 6.48 4.21
C HIS A 113 6.34 5.38 5.15
N GLY A 114 5.98 4.20 4.63
CA GLY A 114 5.60 3.00 5.38
C GLY A 114 4.17 2.99 5.90
N ASP A 115 3.57 4.17 6.05
CA ASP A 115 2.16 4.39 6.40
C ASP A 115 1.50 5.36 5.40
N LEU A 116 1.62 5.08 4.11
CA LEU A 116 1.00 5.91 3.09
C LEU A 116 -0.43 5.43 2.74
N TRP A 117 -1.44 6.19 3.19
CA TRP A 117 -2.87 5.89 3.00
C TRP A 117 -3.70 7.19 3.05
N PRO A 118 -5.00 7.20 2.69
CA PRO A 118 -5.79 8.43 2.53
C PRO A 118 -5.74 9.42 3.70
N ALA A 119 -5.66 8.93 4.94
CA ALA A 119 -5.61 9.79 6.13
C ALA A 119 -4.32 10.62 6.24
N ASN A 120 -3.24 10.18 5.58
CA ASN A 120 -1.95 10.86 5.55
C ASN A 120 -1.79 11.72 4.28
N LEU A 121 -2.84 11.87 3.48
CA LEU A 121 -2.89 12.74 2.30
C LEU A 121 -3.86 13.90 2.55
N LEU A 122 -3.34 15.12 2.66
CA LEU A 122 -4.17 16.32 2.70
C LEU A 122 -4.49 16.79 1.29
N TRP A 123 -5.77 16.94 0.99
CA TRP A 123 -6.25 17.44 -0.29
C TRP A 123 -6.74 18.87 -0.17
N LYS A 124 -6.60 19.66 -1.21
CA LYS A 124 -7.19 20.99 -1.34
C LYS A 124 -8.22 20.98 -2.46
N LYS A 125 -9.43 21.40 -2.13
CA LYS A 125 -10.49 21.57 -3.12
C LYS A 125 -10.23 22.85 -3.94
N THR A 126 -10.15 22.69 -5.25
CA THR A 126 -10.13 23.80 -6.21
C THR A 126 -11.47 23.85 -6.95
N LEU A 127 -11.66 24.85 -7.83
CA LEU A 127 -12.92 25.04 -8.56
C LEU A 127 -13.33 23.82 -9.39
N ASN A 128 -12.36 23.08 -9.94
CA ASN A 128 -12.62 21.97 -10.87
C ASN A 128 -12.01 20.63 -10.42
N GLU A 129 -11.11 20.63 -9.45
CA GLU A 129 -10.24 19.49 -9.16
C GLU A 129 -9.88 19.41 -7.66
N MET A 130 -9.54 18.22 -7.19
CA MET A 130 -8.90 18.04 -5.88
C MET A 130 -7.40 17.92 -6.10
N LYS A 131 -6.63 18.76 -5.40
CA LYS A 131 -5.17 18.79 -5.52
C LYS A 131 -4.49 18.34 -4.26
N LEU A 132 -3.41 17.58 -4.37
CA LEU A 132 -2.63 17.22 -3.19
C LEU A 132 -2.00 18.48 -2.59
N ASN A 133 -2.14 18.65 -1.29
CA ASN A 133 -1.53 19.75 -0.55
C ASN A 133 -0.26 19.31 0.19
N LYS A 134 -0.37 18.26 1.02
CA LYS A 134 0.73 17.74 1.84
C LYS A 134 0.57 16.24 2.08
N ILE A 135 1.70 15.55 2.22
CA ILE A 135 1.78 14.21 2.80
C ILE A 135 2.22 14.39 4.26
N LEU A 136 1.54 13.71 5.18
CA LEU A 136 1.75 13.84 6.63
C LEU A 136 2.23 12.53 7.23
N ASP A 137 2.72 12.60 8.47
CA ASP A 137 2.96 11.44 9.34
C ASP A 137 4.14 10.53 8.96
N TYR A 138 5.24 11.16 8.52
CA TYR A 138 6.56 10.52 8.46
C TYR A 138 7.10 10.09 9.83
N GLN A 139 6.50 10.57 10.93
CA GLN A 139 6.90 10.22 12.30
C GLN A 139 6.26 8.93 12.84
N ALA A 140 5.36 8.27 12.11
CA ALA A 140 4.60 7.09 12.54
C ALA A 140 5.44 5.83 12.84
N SER A 141 6.74 5.95 13.14
CA SER A 141 7.68 4.85 13.36
C SER A 141 7.76 3.83 12.22
N LEU A 142 7.23 4.18 11.04
CA LEU A 142 7.19 3.32 9.84
C LEU A 142 8.01 3.87 8.67
N ALA A 143 8.44 5.13 8.70
CA ALA A 143 9.33 5.67 7.67
C ALA A 143 10.73 5.06 7.79
N HIS A 144 11.26 4.53 6.68
CA HIS A 144 12.54 3.83 6.63
C HIS A 144 13.11 3.84 5.21
N PHE A 145 14.38 3.45 5.07
CA PHE A 145 14.94 3.14 3.76
C PHE A 145 14.62 1.70 3.39
N GLY A 146 14.02 1.49 2.22
CA GLY A 146 13.61 0.17 1.77
C GLY A 146 12.95 0.15 0.39
N CYS A 147 12.05 -0.81 0.19
CA CYS A 147 11.41 -1.05 -1.09
C CYS A 147 10.23 -0.10 -1.36
N ALA A 148 10.32 0.66 -2.45
CA ALA A 148 9.26 1.60 -2.89
C ALA A 148 7.88 0.94 -3.00
N ALA A 149 7.82 -0.36 -3.34
CA ALA A 149 6.57 -1.09 -3.50
C ALA A 149 5.69 -1.10 -2.23
N VAL A 150 6.27 -0.89 -1.04
CA VAL A 150 5.52 -0.79 0.22
C VAL A 150 4.50 0.35 0.16
N ASP A 151 4.94 1.55 -0.18
CA ASP A 151 4.06 2.72 -0.28
C ASP A 151 3.10 2.60 -1.46
N HIS A 152 3.58 2.13 -2.61
CA HIS A 152 2.73 1.98 -3.80
C HIS A 152 1.61 0.97 -3.59
N SER A 153 1.89 -0.19 -3.00
CA SER A 153 0.87 -1.19 -2.69
C SER A 153 -0.15 -0.63 -1.72
N ARG A 154 0.32 0.01 -0.64
CA ARG A 154 -0.56 0.58 0.40
C ARG A 154 -1.46 1.67 -0.17
N LEU A 155 -0.88 2.59 -0.92
CA LEU A 155 -1.57 3.70 -1.55
C LEU A 155 -2.65 3.21 -2.54
N LEU A 156 -2.29 2.33 -3.47
CA LEU A 156 -3.24 1.84 -4.49
C LEU A 156 -4.37 1.00 -3.91
N ILE A 157 -4.09 0.17 -2.90
CA ILE A 157 -5.11 -0.64 -2.22
C ILE A 157 -6.12 0.26 -1.49
N THR A 158 -5.63 1.28 -0.79
CA THR A 158 -6.47 2.09 0.11
C THR A 158 -7.19 3.23 -0.60
N THR A 159 -6.62 3.82 -1.67
CA THR A 159 -7.16 5.02 -2.32
C THR A 159 -8.05 4.74 -3.54
N LEU A 160 -7.77 3.70 -4.33
CA LEU A 160 -8.49 3.45 -5.58
C LEU A 160 -9.71 2.54 -5.38
N SER A 161 -10.67 2.62 -6.31
CA SER A 161 -11.66 1.57 -6.47
C SER A 161 -11.01 0.26 -6.91
N CYS A 162 -11.70 -0.88 -6.72
CA CYS A 162 -11.24 -2.17 -7.23
C CYS A 162 -10.96 -2.11 -8.73
N LYS A 163 -11.92 -1.58 -9.49
CA LYS A 163 -11.85 -1.46 -10.94
C LYS A 163 -10.65 -0.60 -11.35
N ASP A 164 -10.53 0.61 -10.81
CA ASP A 164 -9.47 1.53 -11.19
C ASP A 164 -8.09 0.97 -10.86
N ARG A 165 -7.93 0.31 -9.71
CA ARG A 165 -6.67 -0.36 -9.35
C ARG A 165 -6.30 -1.43 -10.38
N ARG A 166 -7.22 -2.35 -10.69
CA ARG A 166 -6.96 -3.47 -11.61
C ARG A 166 -6.64 -3.00 -13.02
N GLU A 167 -7.34 -1.96 -13.49
CA GLU A 167 -7.19 -1.42 -14.86
C GLU A 167 -5.95 -0.51 -15.01
N ASN A 168 -5.52 0.18 -13.94
CA ASN A 168 -4.56 1.28 -14.08
C ASN A 168 -3.25 1.12 -13.29
N TRP A 169 -3.07 0.08 -12.47
CA TRP A 169 -1.87 -0.03 -11.62
C TRP A 169 -0.56 0.02 -12.42
N GLU A 170 -0.49 -0.58 -13.62
CA GLU A 170 0.73 -0.52 -14.46
C GLU A 170 1.01 0.89 -14.96
N GLN A 171 -0.01 1.59 -15.44
CA GLN A 171 0.10 2.97 -15.91
C GLN A 171 0.51 3.90 -14.76
N LEU A 172 -0.08 3.72 -13.58
CA LEU A 172 0.25 4.53 -12.40
C LEU A 172 1.70 4.34 -11.96
N LEU A 173 2.22 3.10 -11.98
CA LEU A 173 3.65 2.86 -11.70
C LEU A 173 4.56 3.42 -12.80
N GLU A 174 4.13 3.43 -14.05
CA GLU A 174 4.85 4.07 -15.16
C GLU A 174 4.89 5.59 -15.03
N GLU A 175 3.77 6.22 -14.68
CA GLU A 175 3.71 7.66 -14.38
C GLU A 175 4.63 8.03 -13.22
N PHE A 176 4.57 7.26 -12.12
CA PHE A 176 5.47 7.42 -10.99
C PHE A 176 6.94 7.33 -11.41
N HIS A 177 7.31 6.29 -12.16
CA HIS A 177 8.68 6.08 -12.62
C HIS A 177 9.15 7.22 -13.54
N GLY A 178 8.25 7.75 -14.38
CA GLY A 178 8.50 8.94 -15.19
C GLY A 178 8.81 10.18 -14.35
N TYR A 179 8.06 10.42 -13.26
CA TYR A 179 8.37 11.50 -12.32
C TYR A 179 9.70 11.26 -11.58
N LEU A 180 9.96 10.02 -11.15
CA LEU A 180 11.21 9.66 -10.47
C LEU A 180 12.40 9.94 -11.39
N ASN A 181 12.33 9.51 -12.64
CA ASN A 181 13.33 9.79 -13.67
C ASN A 181 13.52 11.29 -13.94
N HIS A 182 12.46 12.08 -13.84
CA HIS A 182 12.56 13.54 -13.98
C HIS A 182 13.29 14.21 -12.80
N TYR A 183 13.10 13.72 -11.57
CA TYR A 183 13.67 14.33 -10.37
C TYR A 183 15.03 13.76 -9.95
N CYS A 184 15.38 12.56 -10.40
CA CYS A 184 16.68 11.95 -10.13
C CYS A 184 17.79 12.69 -10.90
N GLU A 185 18.78 13.19 -10.14
CA GLU A 185 20.02 13.77 -10.69
C GLU A 185 21.13 12.71 -10.83
N GLU A 186 20.95 11.55 -10.19
CA GLU A 186 21.86 10.41 -10.18
C GLU A 186 21.26 9.22 -10.96
N GLU A 187 21.95 8.08 -10.96
CA GLU A 187 21.42 6.82 -11.49
C GLU A 187 20.13 6.43 -10.75
N LEU A 188 19.11 6.05 -11.52
CA LEU A 188 17.83 5.61 -10.98
C LEU A 188 18.00 4.46 -9.97
N PRO A 189 17.22 4.45 -8.87
CA PRO A 189 17.31 3.40 -7.88
C PRO A 189 16.79 2.05 -8.39
N PHE A 190 15.96 2.07 -9.45
CA PHE A 190 15.39 0.88 -10.07
C PHE A 190 14.80 1.22 -11.45
N THR A 191 14.66 0.17 -12.27
CA THR A 191 13.94 0.18 -13.55
C THR A 191 12.44 0.06 -13.34
N LEU A 192 11.65 0.43 -14.36
CA LEU A 192 10.19 0.26 -14.34
C LEU A 192 9.78 -1.21 -14.11
N GLU A 193 10.49 -2.16 -14.72
CA GLU A 193 10.18 -3.59 -14.55
C GLU A 193 10.51 -4.09 -13.14
N GLN A 194 11.60 -3.61 -12.52
CA GLN A 194 11.89 -3.91 -11.10
C GLN A 194 10.81 -3.35 -10.18
N LEU A 195 10.31 -2.13 -10.45
CA LEU A 195 9.20 -1.54 -9.69
C LEU A 195 7.90 -2.34 -9.85
N LYS A 196 7.54 -2.71 -11.08
CA LYS A 196 6.35 -3.55 -11.34
C LYS A 196 6.49 -4.93 -10.68
N GLU A 197 7.68 -5.53 -10.75
CA GLU A 197 7.92 -6.85 -10.15
C GLU A 197 7.85 -6.80 -8.62
N SER A 198 8.49 -5.82 -7.98
CA SER A 198 8.42 -5.63 -6.53
C SER A 198 6.98 -5.40 -6.06
N TYR A 199 6.19 -4.59 -6.78
CA TYR A 199 4.76 -4.42 -6.51
C TYR A 199 3.99 -5.75 -6.54
N ARG A 200 4.12 -6.54 -7.63
CA ARG A 200 3.42 -7.84 -7.75
C ARG A 200 3.85 -8.83 -6.66
N ARG A 201 5.14 -8.82 -6.29
CA ARG A 201 5.67 -9.71 -5.25
C ARG A 201 5.21 -9.33 -3.84
N LEU A 202 5.12 -8.03 -3.56
CA LEU A 202 4.75 -7.51 -2.24
C LEU A 202 3.24 -7.43 -2.01
N PHE A 203 2.45 -7.32 -3.08
CA PHE A 203 1.00 -7.10 -3.00
C PHE A 203 0.27 -8.02 -2.01
N PRO A 204 0.50 -9.36 -1.99
CA PRO A 204 -0.20 -10.22 -1.04
C PRO A 204 0.08 -9.88 0.43
N LEU A 205 1.34 -9.57 0.77
CA LEU A 205 1.70 -9.13 2.10
C LEU A 205 1.08 -7.77 2.43
N ALA A 206 1.14 -6.81 1.49
CA ALA A 206 0.52 -5.50 1.67
C ALA A 206 -0.99 -5.59 1.93
N GLY A 207 -1.67 -6.52 1.25
CA GLY A 207 -3.07 -6.81 1.50
C GLY A 207 -3.31 -7.35 2.91
N VAL A 208 -2.54 -8.34 3.36
CA VAL A 208 -2.63 -8.88 4.73
C VAL A 208 -2.45 -7.78 5.78
N LEU A 209 -1.46 -6.90 5.61
CA LEU A 209 -1.19 -5.78 6.52
C LEU A 209 -2.34 -4.76 6.61
N LEU A 210 -3.21 -4.71 5.59
CA LEU A 210 -4.29 -3.73 5.49
C LEU A 210 -5.66 -4.28 5.91
N LEU A 211 -5.84 -5.60 5.96
CA LEU A 211 -7.12 -6.20 6.37
C LEU A 211 -7.55 -5.76 7.76
N ASP A 212 -6.61 -5.74 8.72
CA ASP A 212 -6.86 -5.31 10.10
C ASP A 212 -7.17 -3.80 10.22
N VAL A 213 -6.92 -3.02 9.16
CA VAL A 213 -7.13 -1.55 9.16
C VAL A 213 -8.52 -1.18 8.66
N PHE A 214 -9.08 -1.91 7.70
CA PHE A 214 -10.32 -1.54 7.01
C PHE A 214 -11.50 -1.38 7.98
N ASP A 215 -11.76 -2.39 8.81
CA ASP A 215 -12.92 -2.42 9.71
C ASP A 215 -12.85 -1.38 10.84
N PRO A 216 -11.74 -1.24 11.60
CA PRO A 216 -11.61 -0.19 12.60
C PRO A 216 -11.74 1.22 12.01
N VAL A 217 -11.09 1.48 10.86
CA VAL A 217 -11.18 2.78 10.19
C VAL A 217 -12.60 3.06 9.71
N ALA A 218 -13.30 2.05 9.19
CA ALA A 218 -14.72 2.16 8.82
C ALA A 218 -15.59 2.63 9.99
N LYS A 219 -15.41 1.99 11.15
CA LYS A 219 -16.19 2.29 12.37
C LYS A 219 -15.95 3.73 12.81
N VAL A 220 -14.70 4.16 12.84
CA VAL A 220 -14.34 5.54 13.22
C VAL A 220 -14.88 6.56 12.20
N ALA A 221 -14.68 6.32 10.90
CA ALA A 221 -15.08 7.25 9.85
C ALA A 221 -16.61 7.38 9.72
N SER A 222 -17.36 6.34 10.08
CA SER A 222 -18.82 6.31 9.92
C SER A 222 -19.60 6.56 11.22
N GLN A 223 -18.94 6.71 12.38
CA GLN A 223 -19.59 6.76 13.70
C GLN A 223 -20.73 7.81 13.79
N ASN A 224 -20.52 8.99 13.20
CA ASN A 224 -21.43 10.13 13.26
C ASN A 224 -22.32 10.30 12.01
N LEU A 225 -22.22 9.38 11.04
CA LEU A 225 -23.01 9.46 9.81
C LEU A 225 -24.45 8.93 10.02
N PRO A 226 -25.42 9.39 9.22
CA PRO A 226 -26.75 8.77 9.11
C PRO A 226 -26.65 7.28 8.71
N ASP A 227 -27.67 6.49 9.04
CA ASP A 227 -27.64 5.03 8.80
C ASP A 227 -27.53 4.65 7.32
N GLU A 228 -28.14 5.43 6.42
CA GLU A 228 -28.02 5.23 4.97
C GLU A 228 -26.58 5.45 4.49
N GLU A 229 -25.92 6.51 4.95
CA GLU A 229 -24.52 6.79 4.63
C GLU A 229 -23.58 5.74 5.26
N LYS A 230 -23.86 5.28 6.48
CA LYS A 230 -23.14 4.15 7.11
C LYS A 230 -23.24 2.88 6.26
N ALA A 231 -24.42 2.59 5.72
CA ALA A 231 -24.62 1.44 4.84
C ALA A 231 -23.81 1.58 3.54
N ALA A 232 -23.78 2.77 2.94
CA ALA A 232 -22.96 3.04 1.76
C ALA A 232 -21.46 2.85 2.03
N VAL A 233 -20.96 3.38 3.16
CA VAL A 233 -19.55 3.19 3.59
C VAL A 233 -19.21 1.72 3.75
N ARG A 234 -20.08 0.95 4.42
CA ARG A 234 -19.88 -0.51 4.59
C ARG A 234 -19.88 -1.24 3.25
N SER A 235 -20.78 -0.87 2.34
CA SER A 235 -20.85 -1.48 1.00
C SER A 235 -19.56 -1.26 0.21
N VAL A 236 -19.05 -0.04 0.18
CA VAL A 236 -17.79 0.29 -0.53
C VAL A 236 -16.61 -0.46 0.07
N LEU A 237 -16.56 -0.58 1.41
CA LEU A 237 -15.48 -1.29 2.07
C LEU A 237 -15.56 -2.80 1.87
N MET A 238 -16.76 -3.38 1.89
CA MET A 238 -16.94 -4.79 1.58
C MET A 238 -16.48 -5.08 0.14
N GLU A 239 -16.85 -4.24 -0.83
CA GLU A 239 -16.37 -4.37 -2.21
C GLU A 239 -14.83 -4.34 -2.28
N LYS A 240 -14.20 -3.40 -1.56
CA LYS A 240 -12.72 -3.32 -1.48
C LYS A 240 -12.12 -4.57 -0.83
N THR A 241 -12.72 -5.10 0.25
CA THR A 241 -12.24 -6.31 0.94
C THR A 241 -12.34 -7.53 0.05
N VAL A 242 -13.48 -7.75 -0.63
CA VAL A 242 -13.67 -8.85 -1.59
C VAL A 242 -12.62 -8.77 -2.69
N ALA A 243 -12.47 -7.60 -3.30
CA ALA A 243 -11.48 -7.39 -4.34
C ALA A 243 -10.04 -7.62 -3.84
N LEU A 244 -9.73 -7.21 -2.61
CA LEU A 244 -8.41 -7.41 -2.02
C LEU A 244 -8.12 -8.89 -1.80
N PHE A 245 -9.10 -9.68 -1.34
CA PHE A 245 -8.96 -11.13 -1.23
C PHE A 245 -8.67 -11.78 -2.58
N GLU A 246 -9.42 -11.41 -3.62
CA GLU A 246 -9.20 -11.91 -4.97
C GLU A 246 -7.82 -11.53 -5.52
N ASP A 247 -7.41 -10.27 -5.34
CA ASP A 247 -6.12 -9.76 -5.84
C ASP A 247 -4.95 -10.41 -5.10
N MET A 248 -5.03 -10.54 -3.77
CA MET A 248 -4.03 -11.26 -2.97
C MET A 248 -3.89 -12.70 -3.46
N LEU A 249 -5.01 -13.39 -3.70
CA LEU A 249 -4.99 -14.76 -4.18
C LEU A 249 -4.36 -14.86 -5.58
N PHE A 250 -4.68 -13.93 -6.47
CA PHE A 250 -4.10 -13.84 -7.81
C PHE A 250 -2.57 -13.69 -7.74
N TYR A 251 -2.08 -12.68 -7.02
CA TYR A 251 -0.64 -12.42 -6.92
C TYR A 251 0.09 -13.51 -6.13
N ALA A 252 -0.52 -14.08 -5.08
CA ALA A 252 0.09 -15.18 -4.34
C ALA A 252 0.30 -16.42 -5.22
N LYS A 253 -0.70 -16.80 -6.02
CA LYS A 253 -0.57 -17.90 -6.99
C LYS A 253 0.53 -17.62 -8.02
N ARG A 254 0.55 -16.41 -8.58
CA ARG A 254 1.62 -15.97 -9.51
C ARG A 254 3.00 -16.10 -8.88
N ASN A 255 3.18 -15.56 -7.68
CA ASN A 255 4.48 -15.54 -6.98
C ASN A 255 4.97 -16.95 -6.65
N ARG A 256 4.06 -17.86 -6.27
CA ARG A 256 4.36 -19.28 -6.08
C ARG A 256 4.91 -19.92 -7.36
N GLU A 257 4.27 -19.69 -8.51
CA GLU A 257 4.73 -20.27 -9.78
C GLU A 257 6.10 -19.73 -10.22
N ILE A 258 6.38 -18.44 -9.99
CA ILE A 258 7.70 -17.86 -10.28
C ILE A 258 8.78 -18.51 -9.40
N ARG A 259 8.52 -18.68 -8.10
CA ARG A 259 9.48 -19.33 -7.18
C ARG A 259 9.80 -20.76 -7.59
N LYS A 260 8.80 -21.53 -8.06
CA LYS A 260 9.02 -22.90 -8.58
C LYS A 260 9.92 -22.93 -9.81
N ASN A 261 9.90 -21.89 -10.63
CA ASN A 261 10.71 -21.81 -11.85
C ASN A 261 12.15 -21.34 -11.59
N ILE A 262 12.40 -20.61 -10.50
CA ILE A 262 13.76 -20.21 -10.07
C ILE A 262 14.50 -21.38 -9.41
N GLY A 263 13.78 -22.31 -8.78
CA GLY A 263 14.34 -23.52 -8.15
C GLY A 263 14.57 -24.71 -9.10
N LYS A 264 14.47 -24.52 -10.41
CA LYS A 264 14.80 -25.51 -11.45
C LYS A 264 16.03 -25.06 -12.23
#